data_AF-A0A377HNV6-F1
#
_entry.id   AF-A0A377HNV6-F1
#
_cell.length_a   1.000
_cell.length_b   1.000
_cell.length_c   1.000
_cell.angle_alpha   90.00
_cell.angle_beta   90.00
_cell.angle_gamma   90.00
#
_symmetry.space_group_name_H-M   'P 1'
#
loop_
_entity.id
_entity.type
_entity.pdbx_description
1 polymer ?
#
loop_
_entity_poly.entity_id
_entity_poly.type
_entity_poly.pdbx_seq_one_letter_code
_entity_poly.pdbx_strand_id
1 'polypeptide(L)'
;MKFTLNKIHAIITLITALTLAFIFYTNHKGNVHFFDASYVLMSLDKNYRHDVAVNFVIDNNTFHTEIIVRELDRKKEKNYYKVLGEGKLVMKNTHQYYLKFDNIDVYKGTNENNLKPFDHKNITQTLIEDYTSLEVLHWSNEYIVVKFFFYDGQLLILEGH
;
A
#
# COMPACT_ATOMS: atom_id res chain seq x y z
N MET A 1 -52.65 -20.68 -22.24
CA MET A 1 -52.05 -19.71 -21.29
C MET A 1 -50.94 -20.28 -20.37
N LYS A 2 -50.66 -21.59 -20.32
CA LYS A 2 -49.56 -22.15 -19.48
C LYS A 2 -48.13 -21.95 -20.04
N PHE A 3 -47.98 -21.86 -21.36
CA PHE A 3 -46.65 -21.80 -22.02
C PHE A 3 -45.91 -20.46 -21.83
N THR A 4 -46.60 -19.36 -21.53
CA THR A 4 -45.99 -18.04 -21.33
C THR A 4 -45.45 -17.86 -19.91
N LEU A 5 -46.11 -18.42 -18.89
CA LEU A 5 -45.64 -18.37 -17.50
C LEU A 5 -44.29 -19.06 -17.32
N ASN A 6 -44.08 -20.23 -17.94
CA ASN A 6 -42.84 -20.99 -17.82
C ASN A 6 -41.63 -20.25 -18.42
N LYS A 7 -41.84 -19.48 -19.51
CA LYS A 7 -40.77 -18.68 -20.12
C LYS A 7 -40.39 -17.48 -19.26
N ILE A 8 -41.37 -16.79 -18.67
CA ILE A 8 -41.12 -15.67 -17.76
C ILE A 8 -40.38 -16.15 -16.51
N HIS A 9 -40.78 -17.28 -15.95
CA HIS A 9 -40.11 -17.85 -14.77
C HIS A 9 -38.66 -18.22 -15.07
N ALA A 10 -38.38 -18.85 -16.21
CA ALA A 10 -37.02 -19.16 -16.64
C ALA A 10 -36.15 -17.91 -16.83
N ILE A 11 -36.71 -16.84 -17.40
CA ILE A 11 -36.00 -15.55 -17.58
C ILE A 11 -35.67 -14.93 -16.22
N ILE A 12 -36.62 -14.92 -15.28
CA ILE A 12 -36.38 -14.40 -13.93
C ILE A 12 -35.30 -15.20 -13.22
N THR A 13 -35.37 -16.54 -13.25
CA THR A 13 -34.36 -17.41 -12.63
C THR A 13 -32.97 -17.17 -13.21
N LEU A 14 -32.87 -16.99 -14.53
CA LEU A 14 -31.60 -16.70 -15.20
C LEU A 14 -31.02 -15.34 -14.76
N ILE A 15 -31.86 -14.30 -14.69
CA ILE A 15 -31.42 -12.98 -14.20
C ILE A 15 -30.90 -13.10 -12.77
N THR A 16 -31.66 -13.73 -11.87
CA THR A 16 -31.27 -13.88 -10.46
C THR A 16 -29.95 -14.66 -10.30
N ALA A 17 -29.75 -15.71 -11.11
CA ALA A 17 -28.51 -16.47 -11.12
C ALA A 17 -27.31 -15.61 -11.60
N LEU A 18 -27.51 -14.78 -12.63
CA LEU A 18 -26.49 -13.85 -13.11
C LEU A 18 -26.17 -12.75 -12.09
N THR A 19 -27.15 -12.20 -11.38
CA THR A 19 -26.89 -11.23 -10.31
C THR A 19 -26.15 -11.86 -9.14
N LEU A 20 -26.51 -13.08 -8.74
CA LEU A 20 -25.79 -13.82 -7.71
C LEU A 20 -24.34 -14.11 -8.12
N ALA A 21 -24.12 -14.55 -9.37
CA ALA A 21 -22.78 -14.78 -9.90
C ALA A 21 -21.97 -13.48 -9.98
N PHE A 22 -22.60 -12.35 -10.34
CA PHE A 22 -21.96 -11.03 -10.34
C PHE A 22 -21.58 -10.58 -8.93
N ILE A 23 -22.50 -10.67 -7.97
CA ILE A 23 -22.24 -10.35 -6.56
C ILE A 23 -21.13 -11.25 -6.00
N PHE A 24 -21.15 -12.54 -6.33
CA PHE A 24 -20.11 -13.46 -5.91
C PHE A 24 -18.77 -13.08 -6.55
N TYR A 25 -18.75 -12.78 -7.85
CA TYR A 25 -17.57 -12.33 -8.58
C TYR A 25 -16.96 -11.05 -7.99
N THR A 26 -17.77 -10.04 -7.67
CA THR A 26 -17.31 -8.77 -7.08
C THR A 26 -16.87 -8.90 -5.62
N ASN A 27 -17.35 -9.91 -4.89
CA ASN A 27 -16.95 -10.14 -3.49
C ASN A 27 -15.82 -11.18 -3.34
N HIS A 28 -15.60 -12.08 -4.32
CA HIS A 28 -14.54 -13.10 -4.26
C HIS A 28 -13.23 -12.67 -4.91
N LYS A 29 -13.27 -11.75 -5.88
CA LYS A 29 -12.07 -11.02 -6.26
C LYS A 29 -11.96 -9.84 -5.30
N GLY A 30 -11.22 -10.01 -4.21
CA GLY A 30 -10.72 -8.87 -3.44
C GLY A 30 -10.13 -7.89 -4.44
N ASN A 31 -10.58 -6.63 -4.41
CA ASN A 31 -10.00 -5.61 -5.25
C ASN A 31 -8.60 -5.36 -4.70
N VAL A 32 -7.61 -6.00 -5.31
CA VAL A 32 -6.20 -5.69 -5.06
C VAL A 32 -5.97 -4.33 -5.67
N HIS A 33 -5.64 -3.35 -4.84
CA HIS A 33 -5.33 -1.99 -5.25
C HIS A 33 -3.84 -1.76 -5.17
N PHE A 34 -3.25 -1.26 -6.25
CA PHE A 34 -1.83 -0.92 -6.32
C PHE A 34 -1.67 0.59 -6.25
N PHE A 35 -0.72 1.04 -5.44
CA PHE A 35 -0.45 2.45 -5.20
C PHE A 35 1.05 2.71 -5.25
N ASP A 36 1.49 3.54 -6.19
CA ASP A 36 2.90 3.81 -6.39
C ASP A 36 3.21 5.31 -6.21
N ALA A 37 4.38 5.61 -5.67
CA ALA A 37 4.89 6.97 -5.58
C ALA A 37 6.41 7.01 -5.55
N SER A 38 6.97 8.16 -5.91
CA SER A 38 8.37 8.47 -5.67
C SER A 38 8.55 9.90 -5.17
N TYR A 39 9.53 10.10 -4.30
CA TYR A 39 9.88 11.42 -3.80
C TYR A 39 11.37 11.53 -3.52
N VAL A 40 11.84 12.77 -3.46
CA VAL A 40 13.22 13.08 -3.06
C VAL A 40 13.19 13.86 -1.76
N LEU A 41 13.79 13.31 -0.71
CA LEU A 41 14.10 14.06 0.50
C LEU A 41 15.48 14.68 0.35
N MET A 42 15.62 15.98 0.61
CA MET A 42 16.91 16.66 0.68
C MET A 42 17.03 17.40 2.00
N SER A 43 18.18 17.25 2.66
CA SER A 43 18.53 18.11 3.79
C SER A 43 18.79 19.55 3.30
N LEU A 44 18.53 20.53 4.17
CA LEU A 44 18.76 21.95 3.86
C LEU A 44 20.23 22.25 3.53
N ASP A 45 21.15 21.54 4.18
CA ASP A 45 22.59 21.66 3.93
C ASP A 45 23.06 20.92 2.65
N LYS A 46 22.14 20.21 1.97
CA LYS A 46 22.34 19.45 0.73
C LYS A 46 23.44 18.38 0.82
N ASN A 47 23.85 18.02 2.03
CA ASN A 47 24.82 16.96 2.24
C ASN A 47 24.16 15.59 2.19
N TYR A 48 22.85 15.53 2.46
CA TYR A 48 22.09 14.31 2.57
C TYR A 48 20.87 14.31 1.64
N ARG A 49 20.67 13.21 0.93
CA ARG A 49 19.54 13.01 0.02
C ARG A 49 19.07 11.57 0.06
N HIS A 50 17.75 11.40 0.12
CA HIS A 50 17.08 10.13 -0.18
C HIS A 50 16.29 10.26 -1.47
N ASP A 51 16.57 9.39 -2.42
CA ASP A 51 15.61 9.11 -3.49
C ASP A 51 14.81 7.89 -3.09
N VAL A 52 13.49 8.05 -2.96
CA VAL A 52 12.59 7.03 -2.40
C VAL A 52 11.54 6.67 -3.43
N ALA A 53 11.37 5.37 -3.66
CA ALA A 53 10.21 4.80 -4.34
C ALA A 53 9.40 3.99 -3.31
N VAL A 54 8.08 4.11 -3.38
CA VAL A 54 7.14 3.43 -2.50
C VAL A 54 6.12 2.73 -3.40
N ASN A 55 6.01 1.42 -3.25
CA ASN A 55 4.96 0.61 -3.86
C ASN A 55 4.11 0.03 -2.72
N PHE A 56 2.81 0.24 -2.77
CA PHE A 56 1.88 -0.13 -1.72
C PHE A 56 0.71 -0.90 -2.31
N VAL A 57 0.48 -2.12 -1.83
CA VAL A 57 -0.57 -3.00 -2.32
C VAL A 57 -1.55 -3.24 -1.19
N ILE A 58 -2.84 -3.04 -1.45
CA ILE A 58 -3.92 -3.34 -0.51
C ILE A 58 -4.75 -4.48 -1.09
N ASP A 59 -4.90 -5.56 -0.33
CA ASP A 59 -5.83 -6.64 -0.63
C ASP A 59 -6.80 -6.78 0.53
N ASN A 60 -8.06 -6.39 0.32
CA ASN A 60 -9.08 -6.33 1.36
C ASN A 60 -8.64 -5.47 2.58
N ASN A 61 -8.25 -6.12 3.69
CA ASN A 61 -7.79 -5.49 4.92
C ASN A 61 -6.32 -5.78 5.24
N THR A 62 -5.58 -6.37 4.31
CA THR A 62 -4.13 -6.55 4.41
C THR A 62 -3.42 -5.59 3.47
N PHE A 63 -2.18 -5.27 3.81
CA PHE A 63 -1.31 -4.48 2.95
C PHE A 63 0.06 -5.12 2.84
N HIS A 64 0.70 -4.87 1.69
CA HIS A 64 2.12 -5.12 1.47
C HIS A 64 2.75 -3.81 0.99
N THR A 65 3.93 -3.48 1.50
CA THR A 65 4.69 -2.30 1.11
C THR A 65 6.11 -2.68 0.73
N GLU A 66 6.58 -2.12 -0.37
CA GLU A 66 7.97 -2.13 -0.75
C GLU A 66 8.46 -0.68 -0.85
N ILE A 67 9.46 -0.34 -0.04
CA ILE A 67 10.10 0.97 -0.07
C ILE A 67 11.55 0.77 -0.48
N ILE A 68 11.95 1.41 -1.57
CA ILE A 68 13.33 1.41 -2.06
C ILE A 68 13.91 2.79 -1.79
N VAL A 69 15.01 2.84 -1.06
CA VAL A 69 15.71 4.08 -0.70
C VAL A 69 17.12 4.04 -1.25
N ARG A 70 17.46 5.07 -2.03
CA ARG A 70 18.83 5.39 -2.40
C ARG A 70 19.32 6.53 -1.54
N GLU A 71 20.21 6.22 -0.61
CA GLU A 71 20.84 7.17 0.30
C GLU A 71 22.13 7.72 -0.30
N LEU A 72 22.19 9.04 -0.43
CA LEU A 72 23.32 9.80 -0.93
C LEU A 72 23.78 10.77 0.17
N ASP A 73 24.97 10.55 0.69
CA ASP A 73 25.66 11.48 1.59
C ASP A 73 26.95 11.93 0.91
N ARG A 74 27.19 13.24 0.78
CA ARG A 74 28.40 13.80 0.14
C ARG A 74 29.70 13.30 0.77
N LYS A 75 29.68 12.85 2.03
CA LYS A 75 30.86 12.43 2.79
C LYS A 75 30.97 10.91 2.94
N LYS A 76 29.99 10.13 2.45
CA LYS A 76 29.96 8.68 2.60
C LYS A 76 29.71 8.00 1.26
N GLU A 77 29.97 6.70 1.24
CA GLU A 77 29.54 5.88 0.11
C GLU A 77 28.02 5.84 0.03
N LYS A 78 27.53 5.77 -1.21
CA LYS A 78 26.13 5.57 -1.52
C LYS A 78 25.63 4.28 -0.90
N ASN A 79 24.46 4.33 -0.27
CA ASN A 79 23.77 3.15 0.23
C ASN A 79 22.41 2.98 -0.45
N TYR A 80 21.96 1.74 -0.41
CA TYR A 80 20.65 1.31 -0.82
C TYR A 80 19.99 0.58 0.33
N TYR A 81 18.71 0.87 0.53
CA TYR A 81 17.85 0.13 1.43
C TYR A 81 16.64 -0.36 0.66
N LYS A 82 16.22 -1.58 0.96
CA LYS A 82 14.93 -2.12 0.55
C LYS A 82 14.20 -2.53 1.81
N VAL A 83 13.03 -1.96 2.04
CA VAL A 83 12.18 -2.26 3.18
C VAL A 83 10.93 -2.93 2.64
N LEU A 84 10.70 -4.16 3.11
CA LEU A 84 9.49 -4.92 2.83
C LEU A 84 8.67 -4.97 4.11
N GLY A 85 7.42 -4.52 4.04
CA GLY A 85 6.51 -4.58 5.18
C GLY A 85 5.19 -5.21 4.79
N GLU A 86 4.58 -5.91 5.72
CA GLU A 86 3.23 -6.44 5.54
C GLU A 86 2.43 -6.35 6.84
N GLY A 87 1.11 -6.34 6.71
CA GLY A 87 0.24 -6.36 7.87
C GLY A 87 -1.20 -6.04 7.55
N LYS A 88 -1.88 -5.43 8.52
CA LYS A 88 -3.32 -5.13 8.45
C LYS A 88 -3.60 -3.65 8.36
N LEU A 89 -4.53 -3.31 7.49
CA LEU A 89 -5.12 -1.99 7.37
C LEU A 89 -6.39 -1.92 8.22
N VAL A 90 -6.38 -1.04 9.23
CA VAL A 90 -7.53 -0.82 10.12
C VAL A 90 -8.16 0.52 9.79
N MET A 91 -9.37 0.49 9.22
CA MET A 91 -10.16 1.68 8.95
C MET A 91 -10.85 2.13 10.24
N LYS A 92 -10.65 3.40 10.65
CA LYS A 92 -11.38 4.02 11.76
C LYS A 92 -12.55 4.86 11.26
N ASN A 93 -12.36 5.58 10.15
CA ASN A 93 -13.41 6.28 9.42
C ASN A 93 -12.99 6.42 7.94
N THR A 94 -13.78 7.13 7.13
CA THR A 94 -13.57 7.25 5.68
C THR A 94 -12.23 7.90 5.28
N HIS A 95 -11.64 8.71 6.17
CA HIS A 95 -10.40 9.44 5.91
C HIS A 95 -9.25 9.01 6.82
N GLN A 96 -9.49 8.17 7.84
CA GLN A 96 -8.50 7.76 8.82
C GLN A 96 -8.34 6.25 8.83
N TYR A 97 -7.11 5.84 8.54
CA TYR A 97 -6.65 4.46 8.52
C TYR A 97 -5.47 4.30 9.48
N TYR A 98 -5.19 3.05 9.85
CA TYR A 98 -4.00 2.68 10.60
C TYR A 98 -3.36 1.46 9.97
N LEU A 99 -2.04 1.50 9.82
CA LEU A 99 -1.21 0.38 9.42
C LEU A 99 -0.75 -0.34 10.69
N LYS A 100 -1.09 -1.62 10.81
CA LYS A 100 -0.58 -2.51 11.83
C LYS A 100 0.35 -3.53 11.17
N PHE A 101 1.66 -3.33 11.29
CA PHE A 101 2.64 -4.22 10.69
C PHE A 101 2.71 -5.54 11.45
N ASP A 102 2.68 -6.65 10.71
CA ASP A 102 2.93 -7.99 11.24
C ASP A 102 4.43 -8.31 11.14
N ASN A 103 5.08 -7.92 10.03
CA ASN A 103 6.52 -8.05 9.84
C ASN A 103 7.10 -6.89 9.01
N ILE A 104 8.38 -6.58 9.26
CA ILE A 104 9.17 -5.63 8.46
C ILE A 104 10.58 -6.19 8.27
N ASP A 105 10.92 -6.50 7.02
CA ASP A 105 12.26 -6.93 6.63
C ASP A 105 13.02 -5.76 5.98
N VAL A 106 14.26 -5.55 6.42
CA VAL A 106 15.12 -4.50 5.89
C VAL A 106 16.35 -5.14 5.28
N TYR A 107 16.70 -4.69 4.07
CA TYR A 107 17.91 -5.08 3.37
C TYR A 107 18.74 -3.85 3.07
N LYS A 108 20.07 -3.99 3.14
CA LYS A 108 21.03 -2.91 2.87
C LYS A 108 22.14 -3.39 1.94
N GLY A 109 22.65 -2.49 1.10
CA GLY A 109 23.87 -2.69 0.32
C GLY A 109 24.37 -1.41 -0.32
N THR A 110 25.56 -1.42 -0.89
CA THR A 110 26.10 -0.31 -1.70
C THR A 110 25.73 -0.43 -3.19
N ASN A 111 25.08 -1.54 -3.57
CA ASN A 111 24.57 -1.83 -4.91
C ASN A 111 23.20 -2.52 -4.81
N GLU A 112 22.22 -2.09 -5.60
CA GLU A 112 20.85 -2.62 -5.67
C GLU A 112 20.81 -4.13 -5.95
N ASN A 113 21.80 -4.65 -6.67
CA ASN A 113 21.84 -6.08 -7.05
C ASN A 113 22.30 -7.01 -5.92
N ASN A 114 22.93 -6.49 -4.87
CA ASN A 114 23.60 -7.27 -3.82
C ASN A 114 23.17 -6.84 -2.41
N LEU A 115 21.87 -6.66 -2.20
CA LEU A 115 21.32 -6.32 -0.88
C LEU A 115 21.41 -7.52 0.07
N LYS A 116 21.79 -7.26 1.32
CA LYS A 116 21.84 -8.28 2.39
C LYS A 116 20.85 -7.91 3.49
N PRO A 117 20.28 -8.89 4.21
CA PRO A 117 19.48 -8.61 5.39
C PRO A 117 20.22 -7.69 6.35
N PHE A 118 19.54 -6.66 6.82
CA PHE A 118 20.08 -5.63 7.69
C PHE A 118 19.19 -5.48 8.92
N ASP A 119 19.76 -5.76 10.08
CA ASP A 119 19.01 -5.74 11.33
C ASP A 119 18.85 -4.30 11.84
N HIS A 120 17.63 -3.76 11.78
CA HIS A 120 17.30 -2.42 12.26
C HIS A 120 16.23 -2.44 13.37
N LYS A 121 16.38 -3.38 14.32
CA LYS A 121 15.38 -3.73 15.35
C LYS A 121 14.63 -2.56 15.95
N ASN A 122 15.31 -1.53 16.44
CA ASN A 122 14.64 -0.48 17.20
C ASN A 122 13.56 0.25 16.39
N ILE A 123 13.79 0.53 15.10
CA ILE A 123 12.83 1.26 14.28
C ILE A 123 11.74 0.31 13.77
N THR A 124 12.12 -0.88 13.32
CA THR A 124 11.16 -1.86 12.80
C THR A 124 10.24 -2.38 13.90
N GLN A 125 10.77 -2.62 15.09
CA GLN A 125 10.01 -3.12 16.24
C GLN A 125 8.97 -2.11 16.71
N THR A 126 9.30 -0.80 16.79
CA THR A 126 8.31 0.22 17.11
C THR A 126 7.15 0.24 16.10
N LEU A 127 7.46 0.15 14.81
CA LEU A 127 6.42 0.12 13.76
C LEU A 127 5.56 -1.17 13.82
N ILE A 128 6.13 -2.29 14.24
CA ILE A 128 5.42 -3.57 14.43
C ILE A 128 4.55 -3.54 15.69
N GLU A 129 5.03 -2.94 16.78
CA GLU A 129 4.32 -2.90 18.07
C GLU A 129 3.18 -1.88 18.08
N ASP A 130 3.27 -0.81 17.30
CA ASP A 130 2.29 0.28 17.27
C ASP A 130 1.30 0.24 16.10
N TYR A 131 0.31 1.14 16.15
CA TYR A 131 -0.56 1.46 15.03
C TYR A 131 -0.07 2.73 14.37
N THR A 132 0.32 2.62 13.11
CA THR A 132 0.86 3.75 12.38
C THR A 132 -0.25 4.50 11.64
N SER A 133 -0.41 5.79 11.91
CA SER A 133 -1.50 6.60 11.33
C SER A 133 -1.30 6.85 9.84
N LEU A 134 -2.39 6.72 9.07
CA LEU A 134 -2.49 7.13 7.67
C LEU A 134 -3.79 7.89 7.48
N GLU A 135 -3.68 9.17 7.12
CA GLU A 135 -4.85 10.02 6.88
C GLU A 135 -4.98 10.30 5.38
N VAL A 136 -6.11 9.93 4.79
CA VAL A 136 -6.47 10.22 3.40
C VAL A 136 -7.08 11.62 3.35
N LEU A 137 -6.41 12.52 2.63
CA LEU A 137 -6.85 13.90 2.45
C LEU A 137 -7.65 14.09 1.17
N HIS A 138 -7.39 13.26 0.15
CA HIS A 138 -8.12 13.27 -1.11
C HIS A 138 -8.08 11.89 -1.76
N TRP A 139 -9.17 11.51 -2.41
CA TRP A 139 -9.30 10.25 -3.13
C TRP A 139 -9.93 10.50 -4.50
N SER A 140 -9.25 10.04 -5.54
CA SER A 140 -9.76 10.03 -6.92
C SER A 140 -9.61 8.63 -7.52
N ASN A 141 -10.04 8.45 -8.78
CA ASN A 141 -9.83 7.17 -9.48
C ASN A 141 -8.37 6.95 -9.89
N GLU A 142 -7.58 8.03 -10.01
CA GLU A 142 -6.21 7.99 -10.55
C GLU A 142 -5.14 8.10 -9.45
N TYR A 143 -5.46 8.77 -8.35
CA TYR A 143 -4.51 8.98 -7.25
C TYR A 143 -5.21 9.23 -5.92
N ILE A 144 -4.46 8.98 -4.83
CA ILE A 144 -4.83 9.32 -3.46
C ILE A 144 -3.78 10.26 -2.86
N VAL A 145 -4.23 11.21 -2.05
CA VAL A 145 -3.34 12.10 -1.30
C VAL A 145 -3.42 11.71 0.16
N VAL A 146 -2.27 11.39 0.74
CA VAL A 146 -2.18 10.89 2.12
C VAL A 146 -1.22 11.74 2.94
N LYS A 147 -1.55 11.93 4.21
CA LYS A 147 -0.60 12.27 5.25
C LYS A 147 -0.06 10.98 5.84
N PHE A 148 1.20 10.72 5.55
CA PHE A 148 1.93 9.52 5.92
C PHE A 148 2.86 9.82 7.11
N PHE A 149 3.21 8.78 7.86
CA PHE A 149 3.99 8.86 9.10
C PHE A 149 5.49 9.13 8.90
N PHE A 150 5.99 9.10 7.68
CA PHE A 150 7.39 9.36 7.40
C PHE A 150 7.82 10.76 7.85
N TYR A 151 9.00 10.84 8.48
CA TYR A 151 9.60 12.07 9.00
C TYR A 151 8.65 12.91 9.88
N ASP A 152 7.91 12.23 10.76
CA ASP A 152 6.92 12.82 11.68
C ASP A 152 5.72 13.51 11.00
N GLY A 153 5.52 13.27 9.70
CA GLY A 153 4.38 13.75 8.94
C GLY A 153 4.78 14.25 7.56
N GLN A 154 4.58 13.41 6.54
CA GLN A 154 4.84 13.74 5.14
C GLN A 154 3.55 13.66 4.33
N LEU A 155 3.34 14.62 3.42
CA LEU A 155 2.30 14.52 2.41
C LEU A 155 2.83 13.77 1.20
N LEU A 156 2.08 12.78 0.73
CA LEU A 156 2.43 11.97 -0.42
C LEU A 156 1.21 11.82 -1.33
N ILE A 157 1.44 11.87 -2.65
CA ILE A 157 0.45 11.52 -3.66
C ILE A 157 0.85 10.14 -4.17
N LEU A 158 -0.07 9.17 -4.06
CA LEU A 158 0.10 7.82 -4.56
C LEU A 158 -0.77 7.65 -5.81
N GLU A 159 -0.19 7.25 -6.93
CA GLU A 159 -0.92 6.92 -8.16
C GLU A 159 -1.54 5.53 -8.02
N GLY A 160 -2.83 5.40 -8.36
CA GLY A 160 -3.55 4.14 -8.31
C GLY A 160 -3.48 3.40 -9.66
N HIS A 161 -3.33 2.07 -9.61
CA HIS A 161 -3.34 1.20 -10.79
C HIS A 161 -4.36 0.06 -10.67
#